data_AF-A0A7X9CR35-F1
#
_entry.id   AF-A0A7X9CR35-F1
#
_cell.length_a   1.000
_cell.length_b   1.000
_cell.length_c   1.000
_cell.angle_alpha   90.00
_cell.angle_beta   90.00
_cell.angle_gamma   90.00
#
_symmetry.space_group_name_H-M   'P 1'
#
loop_
_entity.id
_entity.type
_entity.pdbx_description
1 polymer ?
#
loop_
_entity_poly.entity_id
_entity_poly.type
_entity_poly.pdbx_seq_one_letter_code
_entity_poly.pdbx_strand_id
1 'polypeptide(L)'
;DGMGNRVANLFYHHEKVFIVCGVNKIVENEELAKERIAKIAAPMNTKRLNLNTPCTISGHCSDCNSQDRICNIYSVINKNTKANINVFIINENLGF
;
A
#
# COMPACT_ATOMS: atom_id res chain seq x y z
N ASP A 1 7.36 -2.43 3.61
CA ASP A 1 8.65 -2.89 4.14
C ASP A 1 8.52 -3.36 5.59
N GLY A 2 7.30 -3.52 6.12
CA GLY A 2 7.08 -4.03 7.47
C GLY A 2 7.10 -2.96 8.57
N MET A 3 7.76 -1.81 8.33
CA MET A 3 8.01 -0.79 9.36
C MET A 3 7.10 0.44 9.27
N GLY A 4 6.31 0.57 8.20
CA GLY A 4 5.30 1.64 8.08
C GLY A 4 5.84 2.99 7.63
N ASN A 5 7.10 3.08 7.22
CA ASN A 5 7.72 4.33 6.78
C ASN A 5 6.93 5.05 5.66
N ARG A 6 6.42 4.30 4.66
CA ARG A 6 5.65 4.85 3.54
C ARG A 6 4.34 5.48 4.00
N VAL A 7 3.73 4.90 5.02
CA VAL A 7 2.47 5.37 5.58
C VAL A 7 2.71 6.56 6.50
N ALA A 8 3.70 6.47 7.38
CA ALA A 8 4.07 7.57 8.28
C ALA A 8 4.36 8.87 7.53
N ASN A 9 5.10 8.79 6.41
CA ASN A 9 5.42 9.95 5.58
C ASN A 9 4.20 10.59 4.89
N LEU A 10 3.01 9.98 4.92
CA LEU A 10 1.80 10.62 4.39
C LEU A 10 1.22 11.68 5.33
N PHE A 11 1.51 11.60 6.63
CA PHE A 11 0.87 12.44 7.64
C PHE A 11 1.81 12.97 8.73
N TYR A 12 3.08 12.56 8.73
CA TYR A 12 4.06 13.01 9.71
C TYR A 12 5.03 14.04 9.11
N HIS A 13 5.11 15.22 9.74
CA HIS A 13 6.18 16.21 9.60
C HIS A 13 6.39 16.87 8.21
N HIS A 14 5.54 16.61 7.22
CA HIS A 14 5.61 17.28 5.92
C HIS A 14 4.60 18.43 5.81
N GLU A 15 5.00 19.54 5.20
CA GLU A 15 4.09 20.68 4.93
C GLU A 15 3.17 20.44 3.73
N LYS A 16 3.66 19.68 2.74
CA LYS A 16 2.95 19.29 1.52
C LYS A 16 3.33 17.86 1.16
N VAL A 17 2.33 17.03 0.86
CA VAL A 17 2.52 15.64 0.42
C VAL A 17 1.86 15.46 -0.94
N PHE A 18 2.60 14.88 -1.89
CA PHE A 18 2.10 14.58 -3.23
C PHE A 18 2.01 13.06 -3.39
N ILE A 19 0.78 12.55 -3.52
CA ILE A 19 0.52 11.15 -3.83
C ILE A 19 0.25 11.05 -5.31
N VAL A 20 1.14 10.38 -6.05
CA VAL A 20 0.99 10.13 -7.48
C VAL A 20 0.68 8.65 -7.67
N CYS A 21 -0.47 8.35 -8.28
CA CYS A 21 -0.94 6.98 -8.44
C CYS A 21 -1.67 6.77 -9.77
N GLY A 22 -1.64 5.53 -10.28
CA GLY A 22 -2.39 5.14 -11.47
C GLY A 22 -3.86 4.86 -11.16
N VAL A 23 -4.70 4.93 -12.19
CA VAL A 23 -6.14 4.66 -12.12
C VAL A 23 -6.45 3.24 -11.61
N ASN A 24 -5.52 2.30 -11.78
CA ASN A 24 -5.57 0.93 -11.26
C ASN A 24 -5.61 0.81 -9.72
N LYS A 25 -5.60 1.93 -8.97
CA LYS A 25 -5.68 1.98 -7.50
C LYS A 25 -7.05 2.43 -6.98
N ILE A 26 -7.96 2.86 -7.86
CA ILE A 26 -9.33 3.22 -7.48
C ILE A 26 -10.17 1.96 -7.34
N VAL A 27 -10.93 1.87 -6.25
CA VAL A 27 -11.86 0.78 -5.93
C VAL A 27 -13.11 1.37 -5.27
N GLU A 28 -14.19 0.60 -5.24
CA GLU A 28 -15.50 1.11 -4.82
C GLU A 28 -15.58 1.42 -3.32
N ASN A 29 -14.84 0.70 -2.49
CA ASN A 29 -14.92 0.83 -1.03
C ASN A 29 -13.64 0.37 -0.30
N GLU A 30 -13.60 0.57 1.01
CA GLU A 30 -12.45 0.23 1.87
C GLU A 30 -12.16 -1.27 1.90
N GLU A 31 -13.20 -2.12 1.87
CA GLU A 31 -13.04 -3.58 1.87
C GLU A 31 -12.31 -4.05 0.62
N LEU A 32 -12.76 -3.61 -0.56
CA LEU A 32 -12.08 -3.88 -1.83
C LEU A 32 -10.66 -3.28 -1.86
N ALA A 33 -10.41 -2.16 -1.16
CA ALA A 33 -9.06 -1.61 -1.05
C ALA A 33 -8.14 -2.55 -0.26
N LYS A 34 -8.61 -3.11 0.87
CA LYS A 34 -7.88 -4.12 1.65
C LYS A 34 -7.66 -5.38 0.83
N GLU A 35 -8.67 -5.85 0.10
CA GLU A 35 -8.53 -7.00 -0.78
C GLU A 35 -7.49 -6.77 -1.88
N ARG A 36 -7.52 -5.62 -2.54
CA ARG A 36 -6.53 -5.25 -3.56
C ARG A 36 -5.11 -5.25 -2.99
N ILE A 37 -4.93 -4.72 -1.77
CA ILE A 37 -3.62 -4.76 -1.09
C ILE A 37 -3.19 -6.21 -0.85
N ALA A 38 -4.07 -7.05 -0.32
CA ALA A 38 -3.75 -8.44 0.01
C ALA A 38 -3.52 -9.32 -1.23
N LYS A 39 -4.34 -9.16 -2.28
CA LYS A 39 -4.34 -10.03 -3.47
C LYS A 39 -3.35 -9.57 -4.55
N ILE A 40 -3.02 -8.28 -4.61
CA ILE A 40 -2.20 -7.70 -5.69
C ILE A 40 -0.95 -7.03 -5.11
N ALA A 41 -1.12 -5.98 -4.30
CA ALA A 41 -0.01 -5.10 -4.00
C ALA A 41 1.05 -5.75 -3.09
N ALA A 42 0.62 -6.44 -2.03
CA ALA A 42 1.55 -7.08 -1.09
C ALA A 42 2.30 -8.25 -1.74
N PRO A 43 1.66 -9.23 -2.42
CA PRO A 43 2.37 -10.34 -3.08
C PRO A 43 3.36 -9.87 -4.14
N MET A 44 2.97 -8.89 -4.99
CA MET A 44 3.87 -8.35 -6.01
C MET A 44 5.07 -7.62 -5.37
N ASN A 45 4.86 -6.91 -4.26
CA ASN A 45 5.93 -6.20 -3.58
C ASN A 45 6.87 -7.14 -2.81
N THR A 46 6.36 -8.19 -2.16
CA THR A 46 7.22 -9.17 -1.48
C THR A 46 8.07 -9.94 -2.49
N LYS A 47 7.49 -10.28 -3.66
CA LYS A 47 8.23 -10.87 -4.78
C LYS A 47 9.32 -9.94 -5.32
N ARG A 48 9.00 -8.66 -5.54
CA ARG A 48 9.98 -7.64 -5.97
C ARG A 48 11.12 -7.47 -4.97
N LEU A 49 10.84 -7.59 -3.68
CA LEU A 49 11.80 -7.46 -2.58
C LEU A 49 12.53 -8.77 -2.24
N ASN A 50 12.19 -9.89 -2.90
CA ASN A 50 12.75 -11.21 -2.64
C ASN A 50 12.63 -11.66 -1.17
N LEU A 51 11.44 -11.53 -0.58
CA LEU A 51 11.17 -11.84 0.83
C LEU A 51 10.62 -13.25 1.04
N ASN A 52 10.93 -13.85 2.20
CA ASN A 52 10.46 -15.20 2.55
C ASN A 52 9.06 -15.17 3.17
N THR A 53 8.08 -14.77 2.37
CA THR A 53 6.66 -14.82 2.75
C THR A 53 5.92 -15.88 1.93
N PRO A 54 4.87 -16.52 2.47
CA PRO A 54 4.06 -17.46 1.70
C PRO A 54 3.53 -16.85 0.40
N CYS A 55 3.12 -15.58 0.42
CA CYS A 55 2.61 -14.88 -0.75
C CYS A 55 3.66 -14.58 -1.83
N THR A 56 4.96 -14.55 -1.51
CA THR A 56 6.02 -14.50 -2.53
C THR A 56 6.05 -15.77 -3.36
N ILE A 57 5.79 -16.92 -2.74
CA ILE A 57 5.84 -18.26 -3.35
C ILE A 57 4.51 -18.59 -4.03
N SER A 58 3.41 -18.47 -3.29
CA SER A 58 2.08 -18.87 -3.76
C SER A 58 1.40 -17.85 -4.67
N GLY A 59 1.83 -16.58 -4.64
CA GLY A 59 1.13 -15.47 -5.29
C GLY A 59 -0.16 -15.04 -4.58
N HIS A 60 -0.56 -15.71 -3.49
CA HIS A 60 -1.81 -15.45 -2.77
C HIS A 60 -1.54 -15.14 -1.30
N CYS A 61 -2.29 -14.19 -0.74
CA CYS A 61 -2.24 -13.91 0.69
C CYS A 61 -2.81 -15.07 1.49
N SER A 62 -2.08 -15.51 2.50
CA SER A 62 -2.50 -16.55 3.45
C SER A 62 -2.61 -16.00 4.89
N ASP A 63 -2.73 -14.68 5.03
CA ASP A 63 -2.63 -13.95 6.32
C ASP A 63 -1.53 -14.48 7.25
N CYS A 64 -0.29 -14.47 6.73
CA CYS A 64 0.82 -15.14 7.40
C CYS A 64 1.34 -14.38 8.63
N ASN A 65 2.05 -15.10 9.50
CA ASN A 65 2.86 -14.54 10.60
C ASN A 65 4.38 -14.62 10.30
N SER A 66 4.78 -14.56 9.02
CA SER A 66 6.20 -14.56 8.65
C SER A 66 6.91 -13.34 9.25
N GLN A 67 8.16 -13.53 9.70
CA GLN A 67 9.02 -12.42 10.15
C GLN A 67 9.30 -11.43 9.01
N ASP A 68 9.25 -11.88 7.76
CA ASP A 68 9.43 -11.04 6.57
C ASP A 68 8.13 -10.37 6.10
N ARG A 69 7.04 -10.46 6.87
CA ARG A 69 5.74 -9.83 6.51
C ARG A 69 5.89 -8.32 6.39
N ILE A 70 5.42 -7.77 5.27
CA ILE A 70 5.48 -6.32 5.01
C ILE A 70 4.15 -5.58 5.14
N CYS A 71 3.02 -6.30 5.18
CA CYS A 71 1.66 -5.79 5.27
C CYS A 71 1.19 -5.78 6.75
N ASN A 72 1.97 -5.15 7.61
CA ASN A 72 1.71 -5.07 9.07
C ASN A 72 0.86 -3.87 9.46
N ILE A 73 0.89 -2.81 8.66
CA ILE A 73 0.28 -1.52 8.98
C ILE A 73 -0.71 -1.15 7.89
N TYR A 74 -1.92 -0.82 8.32
CA TYR A 74 -3.00 -0.32 7.49
C TYR A 74 -3.44 1.04 8.02
N SER A 75 -3.60 2.01 7.12
CA SER A 75 -3.99 3.38 7.47
C SER A 75 -5.11 3.88 6.56
N VAL A 76 -6.07 4.57 7.16
CA VAL A 76 -7.13 5.29 6.45
C VAL A 76 -7.00 6.77 6.79
N ILE A 77 -6.91 7.62 5.75
CA ILE A 77 -6.86 9.07 5.90
C ILE A 77 -8.27 9.60 5.66
N ASN A 78 -9.02 9.83 6.75
CA ASN A 78 -10.41 10.28 6.67
C ASN A 78 -10.56 11.74 6.25
N LYS A 79 -9.55 12.58 6.54
CA LYS A 79 -9.54 14.02 6.23
C LYS A 79 -8.11 14.47 5.94
N ASN A 80 -7.99 15.54 5.14
CA ASN A 80 -6.70 16.18 4.93
C ASN A 80 -6.17 16.71 6.27
N THR A 81 -4.88 16.47 6.54
CA THR A 81 -4.21 16.91 7.77
C THR A 81 -3.55 18.27 7.52
N LYS A 82 -2.79 18.77 8.50
CA LYS A 82 -1.93 19.95 8.32
C LYS A 82 -0.87 19.76 7.23
N ALA A 83 -0.63 18.52 6.80
CA ALA A 83 0.36 18.20 5.79
C ALA A 83 -0.06 18.53 4.34
N ASN A 84 -1.28 19.04 4.12
CA ASN A 84 -1.78 19.41 2.80
C ASN A 84 -1.52 18.33 1.74
N ILE A 85 -2.23 17.21 1.86
CA ILE A 85 -2.09 16.06 0.98
C ILE A 85 -2.78 16.35 -0.35
N ASN A 86 -2.05 16.21 -1.45
CA ASN A 86 -2.51 16.40 -2.82
C ASN A 86 -2.41 15.05 -3.56
N VAL A 87 -3.52 14.58 -4.13
CA VAL A 87 -3.58 13.29 -4.84
C VAL A 87 -3.72 13.54 -6.34
N PHE A 88 -2.78 13.00 -7.10
CA PHE A 88 -2.73 13.06 -8.56
C PHE A 88 -2.98 11.66 -9.13
N ILE A 89 -4.10 11.49 -9.81
CA ILE A 89 -4.47 10.25 -10.47
C ILE A 89 -4.08 10.35 -11.93
N ILE A 90 -3.17 9.48 -12.34
CA ILE A 90 -2.73 9.34 -13.73
C ILE A 90 -3.64 8.31 -14.40
N ASN A 91 -4.14 8.62 -15.59
CA ASN A 91 -5.01 7.73 -16.39
C ASN A 91 -4.24 6.58 -17.06
N GLU A 92 -3.38 5.91 -16.29
CA GLU A 92 -2.55 4.79 -16.70
C GLU A 92 -2.45 3.76 -15.58
N ASN A 93 -2.12 2.52 -15.93
CA ASN A 93 -1.88 1.45 -14.97
C ASN A 93 -0.43 1.54 -14.44
N LEU A 94 -0.26 2.14 -13.25
CA LEU A 94 1.06 2.38 -12.66
C LEU A 94 1.30 1.49 -11.44
N GLY A 95 2.45 0.84 -11.41
CA GLY A 95 2.85 -0.07 -10.33
C GLY A 95 1.83 -1.21 -10.12
N PHE A 96 1.76 -1.70 -8.89
CA PHE A 96 0.86 -2.76 -8.44
C PHE A 96 -0.10 -2.28 -7.36
#